data_AF-A0AAW7T426-F1
#
_entry.id   AF-A0AAW7T426-F1
#
_cell.length_a   1.000
_cell.length_b   1.000
_cell.length_c   1.000
_cell.angle_alpha   90.00
_cell.angle_beta   90.00
_cell.angle_gamma   90.00
#
_symmetry.space_group_name_H-M   'P 1'
#
loop_
_entity.id
_entity.type
_entity.pdbx_description
1 polymer ?
#
loop_
_entity_poly.entity_id
_entity_poly.type
_entity_poly.pdbx_seq_one_letter_code
_entity_poly.pdbx_strand_id
1 'polypeptide(L)' 'MRPKPELPKQPMPAQQQLRRLQQPKPTKLQPKRRSQHQQLPKQPTKQQQRRR' A
#
# COMPACT_ATOMS: atom_id res chain seq x y z
N MET A 1 12.50 2.20 -29.20
CA MET A 1 12.53 2.68 -27.81
C MET A 1 13.17 1.60 -26.95
N ARG A 2 14.36 1.85 -26.38
CA ARG A 2 15.06 0.85 -25.55
C ARG A 2 14.37 0.79 -24.16
N PRO A 3 13.97 -0.39 -23.66
CA PRO A 3 13.36 -0.49 -22.33
C PRO A 3 14.38 -0.07 -21.26
N LYS A 4 13.89 0.60 -20.22
CA LYS A 4 14.73 0.99 -19.08
C LYS A 4 15.26 -0.28 -18.40
N PRO A 5 16.55 -0.30 -18.02
CA PRO A 5 17.09 -1.42 -17.24
C PRO A 5 16.35 -1.52 -15.91
N GLU A 6 15.91 -2.72 -15.56
CA GLU A 6 15.40 -3.01 -14.22
C GLU A 6 16.57 -3.04 -13.23
N LEU A 7 16.44 -2.31 -12.12
CA LEU A 7 17.44 -2.34 -11.05
C LEU A 7 17.38 -3.69 -10.31
N PRO A 8 18.52 -4.27 -9.93
CA PRO A 8 18.53 -5.50 -9.14
C PRO A 8 17.83 -5.26 -7.79
N LYS A 9 16.93 -6.18 -7.43
CA LYS A 9 16.28 -6.17 -6.11
C LYS A 9 17.34 -6.32 -5.03
N GLN A 10 17.58 -5.25 -4.28
CA GLN A 10 18.44 -5.25 -3.10
C GLN A 10 17.94 -6.31 -2.09
N PRO A 11 18.83 -6.99 -1.36
CA PRO A 11 18.44 -7.93 -0.33
C PRO A 11 17.65 -7.20 0.76
N MET A 12 16.44 -7.70 1.05
CA MET A 12 15.60 -7.13 2.08
C MET A 12 16.25 -7.35 3.47
N PRO A 13 16.34 -6.33 4.34
CA PRO A 13 17.01 -6.45 5.63
C PRO A 13 16.42 -7.58 6.47
N ALA A 14 17.28 -8.32 7.19
CA ALA A 14 16.92 -9.54 7.93
C ALA A 14 15.75 -9.32 8.91
N GLN A 15 15.65 -8.13 9.50
CA GLN A 15 14.54 -7.75 10.39
C GLN A 15 13.17 -7.77 9.68
N GLN A 16 13.13 -7.41 8.39
CA GLN A 16 11.91 -7.46 7.57
C GLN A 16 11.55 -8.90 7.16
N GLN A 17 12.56 -9.77 7.01
CA GLN A 17 12.33 -11.20 6.74
C GLN A 17 11.74 -11.90 7.96
N LEU A 18 12.26 -11.62 9.16
CA LEU A 18 11.74 -12.16 10.42
C LEU A 18 10.27 -11.79 10.63
N ARG A 19 9.91 -10.53 10.35
CA ARG A 19 8.50 -10.09 10.42
C ARG A 19 7.61 -10.80 9.43
N ARG A 20 8.07 -11.10 8.20
CA ARG A 20 7.29 -11.86 7.22
C ARG A 20 7.10 -13.33 7.62
N LEU A 21 8.14 -13.94 8.21
CA LEU A 21 8.10 -15.31 8.69
C LEU A 21 7.19 -15.49 9.91
N GLN A 22 7.07 -14.45 10.76
CA GLN A 22 6.18 -14.44 11.92
C GLN A 22 4.77 -13.92 11.63
N GLN A 23 4.45 -13.54 10.38
CA GLN A 23 3.08 -13.14 10.09
C GLN A 23 2.18 -14.38 10.09
N PRO A 24 1.12 -14.40 10.91
CA PRO A 24 0.12 -15.46 10.82
C PRO A 24 -0.42 -15.46 9.39
N LYS A 25 -0.37 -16.63 8.73
CA LYS A 25 -0.95 -16.79 7.39
C LYS A 25 -2.41 -16.31 7.45
N PRO A 26 -2.88 -15.51 6.49
CA PRO A 26 -4.28 -15.12 6.46
C PRO A 26 -5.12 -16.39 6.32
N THR A 27 -5.76 -16.80 7.41
CA THR A 27 -6.70 -17.91 7.41
C THR A 27 -7.97 -17.41 6.72
N LYS A 28 -8.53 -18.23 5.82
CA LYS A 28 -9.76 -17.88 5.07
C LYS A 28 -10.97 -17.60 5.97
N LEU A 29 -10.85 -17.84 7.28
CA LEU A 29 -11.87 -17.69 8.31
C LEU A 29 -11.62 -16.51 9.25
N GLN A 30 -10.68 -15.60 8.96
CA GLN A 30 -10.57 -14.40 9.80
C GLN A 30 -11.88 -13.62 9.71
N PRO A 31 -12.52 -13.27 10.85
CA PRO A 31 -13.66 -12.37 10.83
C PRO A 31 -13.17 -11.09 10.18
N LYS A 32 -13.80 -10.73 9.06
CA LYS A 32 -13.51 -9.51 8.32
C LYS A 32 -13.80 -8.38 9.29
N ARG A 33 -12.78 -7.88 9.99
CA ARG A 33 -12.94 -6.74 10.91
C ARG A 33 -13.46 -5.63 10.01
N ARG A 34 -14.75 -5.33 10.15
CA ARG A 34 -15.41 -4.26 9.43
C ARG A 34 -14.68 -3.00 9.86
N SER A 35 -13.72 -2.57 9.03
CA SER A 35 -12.98 -1.35 9.31
C SER A 35 -14.03 -0.25 9.38
N GLN A 36 -14.25 0.26 10.59
CA GLN A 36 -15.18 1.34 10.86
C GLN A 36 -14.61 2.69 10.41
N HIS A 37 -13.54 2.68 9.60
CA HIS A 37 -13.12 3.83 8.81
C HIS A 37 -14.22 4.13 7.78
N GLN A 38 -15.27 4.78 8.26
CA GLN A 38 -16.12 5.65 7.49
C GLN A 38 -15.16 6.60 6.77
N GLN A 39 -14.90 6.34 5.49
CA GLN A 39 -14.28 7.33 4.64
C GLN A 39 -15.24 8.51 4.63
N LEU A 40 -14.87 9.61 5.29
CA LEU A 40 -15.61 10.85 5.11
C LEU A 40 -15.63 11.14 3.61
N PRO A 41 -16.80 11.46 3.02
CA PRO A 41 -16.88 11.78 1.62
C PRO A 41 -15.87 12.89 1.32
N LYS A 42 -14.97 12.64 0.37
CA LYS A 42 -13.97 13.62 -0.04
C LYS A 42 -14.71 14.86 -0.52
N GLN A 43 -14.59 15.95 0.22
CA GLN A 43 -15.13 17.24 -0.18
C GLN A 43 -14.56 17.59 -1.56
N PRO A 44 -15.38 18.11 -2.50
CA PRO A 44 -14.85 18.60 -3.77
C PRO A 44 -13.93 19.78 -3.47
N THR A 45 -12.62 19.55 -3.46
CA THR A 45 -11.64 20.63 -3.44
C THR A 45 -11.80 21.33 -4.77
N LYS A 46 -12.45 22.51 -4.79
CA LYS A 46 -12.42 23.37 -5.96
C LYS A 46 -10.97 23.78 -6.18
N GLN A 47 -10.23 23.00 -6.97
CA GLN A 47 -9.01 23.46 -7.60
C GLN A 47 -9.43 24.64 -8.47
N GLN A 48 -9.32 25.85 -7.92
CA GLN A 48 -9.30 27.05 -8.73
C GLN A 48 -8.15 26.87 -9.71
N GLN A 49 -8.50 26.64 -10.97
CA GLN A 49 -7.57 26.70 -12.08
C GLN A 49 -6.89 28.06 -11.99
N ARG A 50 -5.59 28.06 -11.68
CA ARG A 50 -4.73 29.24 -11.89
C ARG A 50 -4.92 29.65 -13.35
N ARG A 51 -5.60 30.78 -13.58
CA ARG A 51 -5.63 31.41 -14.91
C ARG A 51 -4.18 31.70 -15.30
N ARG A 52 -3.84 31.29 -16.52
CA ARG A 52 -2.53 31.50 -17.14
C ARG A 52 -2.22 32.99 -17.24
#